data_AF-A0A3R9NDR1-F1
#
_entry.id   AF-A0A3R9NDR1-F1
#
_cell.length_a   1.000
_cell.length_b   1.000
_cell.length_c   1.000
_cell.angle_alpha   90.00
_cell.angle_beta   90.00
_cell.angle_gamma   90.00
#
_symmetry.space_group_name_H-M   'P 1'
#
loop_
_entity.id
_entity.type
_entity.pdbx_description
1 polymer ?
#
loop_
_entity_poly.entity_id
_entity_poly.type
_entity_poly.pdbx_seq_one_letter_code
_entity_poly.pdbx_strand_id
1 'polypeptide(L)'
;MDCVFILIRSMLMRSLSVVLLCLLSSIWAEAQRKSRILPEPPGCVPVSDNLYMDEAELANIHRLEYLHHIRQDSSDAFYRSQIPDSTVWDTNDREIDGHASGPFTAYYFRYPGFRYYPLVGVSYEQAVAYCRWRSNMVNAGYFQSAEFQRKYPELRNFTVLAEYRLPTEAEWEQAAAGGLPIGTEPLQLVPPSSKSSFKPLQLRKEKALDSCLTALVLPKGKAVFRLPYTLLENFISEKNGQPFFCAAYRQFFTEYIYNHPPTANKLYNIIGNVAELTAVKGVAKGGSFRSSVRQITVRSRQLYQGPQSWLGFRCVATVRMVPKTAAR
;
A
#
# COMPACT_ATOMS: atom_id res chain seq x y z
N MET A 1 -1.37 -42.22 -57.51
CA MET A 1 -2.06 -41.38 -56.51
C MET A 1 -1.48 -41.55 -55.10
N ASP A 2 -0.53 -42.47 -54.89
CA ASP A 2 -0.11 -42.90 -53.55
C ASP A 2 0.98 -42.02 -52.89
N CYS A 3 1.82 -41.34 -53.67
CA CYS A 3 2.87 -40.45 -53.11
C CYS A 3 2.29 -39.21 -52.40
N VAL A 4 1.20 -38.65 -52.90
CA VAL A 4 0.57 -37.44 -52.33
C VAL A 4 -0.10 -37.75 -50.99
N PHE A 5 -0.73 -38.92 -50.86
CA PHE A 5 -1.35 -39.38 -49.61
C PHE A 5 -0.33 -39.63 -48.50
N ILE A 6 0.86 -40.15 -48.84
CA ILE A 6 1.95 -40.40 -47.86
C ILE A 6 2.54 -39.07 -47.36
N LEU A 7 2.75 -38.10 -48.25
CA LEU A 7 3.24 -36.76 -47.88
C LEU A 7 2.26 -36.01 -46.98
N ILE A 8 0.96 -36.03 -47.30
CA ILE A 8 -0.08 -35.38 -46.50
C ILE A 8 -0.19 -36.04 -45.11
N ARG A 9 -0.12 -37.38 -45.00
CA ARG A 9 -0.09 -38.08 -43.70
C ARG A 9 1.14 -37.74 -42.87
N SER A 10 2.32 -37.63 -43.48
CA SER A 10 3.55 -37.26 -42.79
C SER A 10 3.50 -35.82 -42.25
N MET A 11 2.96 -34.89 -43.04
CA MET A 11 2.78 -33.49 -42.63
C MET A 11 1.72 -33.36 -41.53
N LEU A 12 0.60 -34.10 -41.61
CA LEU A 12 -0.42 -34.14 -40.56
C LEU A 12 0.11 -34.73 -39.25
N MET A 13 0.91 -35.80 -39.30
CA MET A 13 1.48 -36.39 -38.08
C MET A 13 2.50 -35.44 -37.42
N ARG A 14 3.34 -34.77 -38.22
CA ARG A 14 4.29 -33.77 -37.69
C ARG A 14 3.57 -32.57 -37.08
N SER A 15 2.49 -32.07 -37.70
CA SER A 15 1.71 -30.97 -37.13
C SER A 15 0.97 -31.39 -35.85
N LEU A 16 0.41 -32.61 -35.79
CA LEU A 16 -0.22 -33.15 -34.59
C LEU A 16 0.79 -33.30 -33.43
N SER A 17 2.01 -33.76 -33.71
CA SER A 17 3.08 -33.89 -32.71
C SER A 17 3.55 -32.54 -32.17
N VAL A 18 3.68 -31.52 -33.02
CA VAL A 18 4.06 -30.16 -32.60
C VAL A 18 2.96 -29.51 -31.75
N VAL A 19 1.69 -29.66 -32.13
CA VAL A 19 0.55 -29.17 -31.34
C VAL A 19 0.50 -29.87 -29.97
N LEU A 20 0.71 -31.19 -29.92
CA LEU A 20 0.75 -31.95 -28.67
C LEU A 20 1.92 -31.54 -27.76
N LEU A 21 3.11 -31.31 -28.33
CA LEU A 21 4.27 -30.78 -27.58
C LEU A 21 4.01 -29.38 -27.03
N CYS A 22 3.40 -28.49 -27.82
CA CYS A 22 3.01 -27.16 -27.35
C CYS A 22 1.97 -27.24 -26.23
N LEU A 23 0.95 -28.09 -26.35
CA LEU A 23 -0.05 -28.32 -25.31
C LEU A 23 0.54 -28.94 -24.04
N LEU A 24 1.45 -29.90 -24.17
CA LEU A 24 2.15 -30.48 -23.02
C LEU A 24 3.06 -29.45 -22.34
N SER A 25 3.73 -28.59 -23.12
CA SER A 25 4.56 -27.52 -22.58
C SER A 25 3.75 -26.45 -21.85
N SER A 26 2.56 -26.10 -22.34
CA SER A 26 1.67 -25.13 -21.70
C SER A 26 1.01 -25.71 -20.45
N ILE A 27 0.64 -27.00 -20.46
CA ILE A 27 0.17 -27.72 -19.27
C ILE A 27 1.28 -27.82 -18.21
N TRP A 28 2.52 -28.11 -18.60
CA TRP A 28 3.67 -28.11 -17.69
C TRP A 28 3.97 -26.72 -17.12
N ALA A 29 3.93 -25.68 -17.95
CA ALA A 29 4.12 -24.30 -17.52
C ALA A 29 3.00 -23.83 -16.57
N GLU A 30 1.74 -24.19 -16.84
CA GLU A 30 0.58 -23.89 -15.98
C GLU A 30 0.64 -24.66 -14.65
N ALA A 31 1.08 -25.93 -14.68
CA ALA A 31 1.30 -26.74 -13.48
C ALA A 31 2.47 -26.21 -12.64
N GLN A 32 3.57 -25.76 -13.27
CA GLN A 32 4.66 -25.09 -12.58
C GLN A 32 4.22 -23.75 -11.96
N ARG A 33 3.37 -23.00 -12.67
CA ARG A 33 2.79 -21.73 -12.18
C ARG A 33 1.91 -21.94 -10.94
N LYS A 34 1.12 -23.02 -10.90
CA LYS A 34 0.32 -23.42 -9.72
C LYS A 34 1.19 -23.98 -8.57
N SER A 35 2.34 -24.57 -8.86
CA SER A 35 3.24 -25.16 -7.85
C SER A 35 4.12 -24.17 -7.06
N ARG A 36 4.06 -22.87 -7.39
CA ARG A 36 4.94 -21.82 -6.84
C ARG A 36 4.20 -20.70 -6.10
N ILE A 37 2.94 -20.89 -5.73
CA ILE A 37 2.22 -19.85 -4.98
C ILE A 37 2.60 -19.99 -3.51
N LEU A 38 3.57 -19.17 -3.08
CA LEU A 38 3.85 -18.99 -1.67
C LEU A 38 2.58 -18.43 -0.98
N PRO A 39 2.29 -18.84 0.27
CA PRO A 39 1.11 -18.38 0.97
C PRO A 39 1.21 -16.88 1.28
N GLU A 40 0.13 -16.14 1.01
CA GLU A 40 0.01 -14.73 1.34
C GLU A 40 0.05 -14.52 2.86
N PRO A 41 0.97 -13.69 3.38
CA PRO A 41 0.95 -13.30 4.78
C PRO A 41 -0.29 -12.44 5.09
N PRO A 42 -0.79 -12.42 6.34
CA PRO A 42 -2.01 -11.69 6.69
C PRO A 42 -1.92 -10.19 6.36
N GLY A 43 -2.95 -9.68 5.67
CA GLY A 43 -3.06 -8.26 5.30
C GLY A 43 -2.12 -7.80 4.19
N CYS A 44 -1.49 -8.72 3.45
CA CYS A 44 -0.55 -8.40 2.39
C CYS A 44 -1.07 -8.78 1.00
N VAL A 45 -0.59 -8.06 -0.03
CA VAL A 45 -0.78 -8.35 -1.45
C VAL A 45 0.56 -8.76 -2.09
N PRO A 46 0.56 -9.61 -3.13
CA PRO A 46 1.78 -10.00 -3.82
C PRO A 46 2.40 -8.85 -4.62
N VAL A 47 3.72 -8.68 -4.52
CA VAL A 47 4.53 -7.72 -5.30
C VAL A 47 5.39 -8.44 -6.33
N SER A 48 6.02 -9.54 -5.93
CA SER A 48 6.79 -10.44 -6.79
C SER A 48 6.77 -11.87 -6.22
N ASP A 49 7.50 -12.81 -6.83
CA ASP A 49 7.46 -14.25 -6.53
C ASP A 49 7.43 -14.61 -5.04
N ASN A 50 8.25 -13.96 -4.21
CA ASN A 50 8.33 -14.20 -2.78
C ASN A 50 8.21 -12.93 -1.92
N LEU A 51 7.85 -11.81 -2.52
CA LEU A 51 7.72 -10.52 -1.86
C LEU A 51 6.26 -10.09 -1.83
N TYR A 52 5.80 -9.76 -0.64
CA TYR A 52 4.47 -9.25 -0.36
C TYR A 52 4.57 -7.89 0.30
N MET A 53 3.51 -7.09 0.21
CA MET A 53 3.42 -5.77 0.83
C MET A 53 2.07 -5.62 1.51
N ASP A 54 2.04 -4.95 2.66
CA ASP A 54 0.79 -4.57 3.30
C ASP A 54 -0.13 -3.82 2.33
N GLU A 55 -1.39 -4.24 2.28
CA GLU A 55 -2.35 -3.66 1.33
C GLU A 55 -2.61 -2.17 1.60
N ALA A 56 -2.47 -1.71 2.84
CA ALA A 56 -2.65 -0.32 3.26
C ALA A 56 -1.58 0.08 4.28
N GLU A 57 -1.55 1.36 4.67
CA GLU A 57 -0.62 1.81 5.72
C GLU A 57 -0.90 1.11 7.05
N LEU A 58 0.13 0.99 7.88
CA LEU A 58 -0.05 0.46 9.23
C LEU A 58 -0.96 1.40 10.02
N ALA A 59 -2.13 0.94 10.45
CA ALA A 59 -3.07 1.72 11.23
C ALA A 59 -2.79 1.74 12.74
N ASN A 60 -3.38 2.72 13.45
CA ASN A 60 -3.30 2.85 14.91
C ASN A 60 -3.69 1.56 15.65
N ILE A 61 -4.71 0.83 15.17
CA ILE A 61 -5.16 -0.44 15.77
C ILE A 61 -4.06 -1.51 15.77
N HIS A 62 -3.25 -1.59 14.72
CA HIS A 62 -2.14 -2.55 14.65
C HIS A 62 -1.05 -2.23 15.67
N ARG A 63 -0.80 -0.94 15.94
CA ARG A 63 0.12 -0.53 17.00
C ARG A 63 -0.44 -0.79 18.38
N LEU A 64 -1.75 -0.61 18.59
CA LEU A 64 -2.40 -0.93 19.85
C LEU A 64 -2.31 -2.44 20.16
N GLU A 65 -2.46 -3.30 19.15
CA GLU A 65 -2.21 -4.75 19.28
C GLU A 65 -0.75 -5.02 19.68
N TYR A 66 0.21 -4.44 18.97
CA TYR A 66 1.63 -4.57 19.33
C TYR A 66 1.92 -4.14 20.76
N LEU A 67 1.42 -2.98 21.18
CA LEU A 67 1.57 -2.46 22.53
C LEU A 67 0.92 -3.38 23.58
N HIS A 68 -0.20 -4.00 23.26
CA HIS A 68 -0.86 -4.97 24.14
C HIS A 68 0.03 -6.18 24.42
N HIS A 69 0.67 -6.73 23.39
CA HIS A 69 1.57 -7.88 23.53
C HIS A 69 2.84 -7.51 24.30
N ILE A 70 3.54 -6.45 23.88
CA ILE A 70 4.83 -6.12 24.51
C ILE A 70 4.70 -5.64 25.95
N ARG A 71 3.52 -5.15 26.35
CA ARG A 71 3.26 -4.82 27.75
C ARG A 71 3.33 -6.03 28.67
N GLN A 72 3.10 -7.23 28.13
CA GLN A 72 3.07 -8.48 28.88
C GLN A 72 4.41 -9.21 28.83
N ASP A 73 5.11 -9.16 27.69
CA ASP A 73 6.31 -9.95 27.44
C ASP A 73 7.64 -9.17 27.55
N SER A 74 7.58 -7.85 27.71
CA SER A 74 8.74 -6.96 27.71
C SER A 74 8.80 -6.05 28.93
N SER A 75 9.95 -5.39 29.14
CA SER A 75 10.12 -4.42 30.23
C SER A 75 9.23 -3.18 30.05
N ASP A 76 8.83 -2.55 31.16
CA ASP A 76 8.07 -1.29 31.14
C ASP A 76 8.81 -0.18 30.37
N ALA A 77 10.14 -0.12 30.50
CA ALA A 77 10.97 0.82 29.76
C ALA A 77 10.87 0.59 28.24
N PHE A 78 10.92 -0.66 27.79
CA PHE A 78 10.73 -0.99 26.39
C PHE A 78 9.32 -0.64 25.93
N TYR A 79 8.27 -1.05 26.65
CA TYR A 79 6.89 -0.70 26.33
C TYR A 79 6.70 0.82 26.14
N ARG A 80 7.19 1.62 27.09
CA ARG A 80 7.10 3.10 27.00
C ARG A 80 7.87 3.65 25.80
N SER A 81 9.04 3.10 25.48
CA SER A 81 9.81 3.50 24.30
C SER A 81 9.10 3.21 22.97
N GLN A 82 8.07 2.35 22.99
CA GLN A 82 7.27 1.99 21.83
C GLN A 82 5.96 2.81 21.72
N ILE A 83 5.67 3.73 22.63
CA ILE A 83 4.50 4.59 22.50
C ILE A 83 4.76 5.65 21.41
N PRO A 84 3.85 5.87 20.44
CA PRO A 84 3.99 6.93 19.45
C PRO A 84 4.04 8.31 20.10
N ASP A 85 4.87 9.18 19.55
CA ASP A 85 4.98 10.57 19.93
C ASP A 85 3.81 11.37 19.36
N SER A 86 2.87 11.78 20.22
CA SER A 86 1.71 12.59 19.80
C SER A 86 2.02 14.07 19.67
N THR A 87 3.21 14.54 20.10
CA THR A 87 3.61 15.95 19.98
C THR A 87 3.91 16.35 18.54
N VAL A 88 4.00 15.38 17.61
CA VAL A 88 4.07 15.64 16.17
C VAL A 88 2.85 16.39 15.62
N TRP A 89 1.75 16.42 16.36
CA TRP A 89 0.55 17.20 16.05
C TRP A 89 0.59 18.63 16.61
N ASP A 90 1.58 18.96 17.43
CA ASP A 90 1.82 20.30 17.97
C ASP A 90 2.75 21.10 17.07
N THR A 91 2.40 21.18 15.78
CA THR A 91 3.15 21.97 14.82
C THR A 91 2.81 23.46 14.97
N ASN A 92 3.85 24.30 15.05
CA ASN A 92 3.75 25.76 14.96
C ASN A 92 3.34 26.26 13.56
N ASP A 93 3.13 25.35 12.60
CA ASP A 93 2.64 25.61 11.24
C ASP A 93 1.15 25.97 11.21
N ARG A 94 0.73 26.91 12.07
CA ARG A 94 -0.65 27.39 12.21
C ARG A 94 -1.25 27.89 10.89
N GLU A 95 -0.42 28.35 9.95
CA GLU A 95 -0.85 28.76 8.60
C GLU A 95 -1.31 27.56 7.75
N ILE A 96 -0.60 26.42 7.83
CA ILE A 96 -0.96 25.21 7.09
C ILE A 96 -2.07 24.47 7.82
N ASP A 97 -1.99 24.29 9.14
CA ASP A 97 -2.83 23.30 9.84
C ASP A 97 -4.21 23.79 10.28
N GLY A 98 -4.46 25.10 10.40
CA GLY A 98 -5.80 25.70 10.59
C GLY A 98 -6.66 25.20 11.76
N HIS A 99 -6.17 24.26 12.56
CA HIS A 99 -6.83 23.64 13.70
C HIS A 99 -6.08 23.99 14.99
N ALA A 100 -6.81 24.03 16.11
CA ALA A 100 -6.16 23.92 17.40
C ALA A 100 -5.43 22.57 17.44
N SER A 101 -4.14 22.53 17.73
CA SER A 101 -3.35 21.29 17.84
C SER A 101 -3.85 20.34 18.95
N GLY A 102 -4.59 20.88 19.92
CA GLY A 102 -5.09 20.19 21.11
C GLY A 102 -5.84 18.86 20.91
N PRO A 103 -6.81 18.73 19.97
CA PRO A 103 -7.58 17.50 19.81
C PRO A 103 -6.73 16.34 19.28
N PHE A 104 -5.85 16.58 18.30
CA PHE A 104 -5.09 15.48 17.68
C PHE A 104 -3.99 14.95 18.60
N THR A 105 -3.28 15.85 19.31
CA THR A 105 -2.30 15.48 20.33
C THR A 105 -2.89 14.57 21.41
N ALA A 106 -4.15 14.80 21.78
CA ALA A 106 -4.85 14.00 22.79
C ALA A 106 -5.49 12.72 22.24
N TYR A 107 -6.07 12.78 21.04
CA TYR A 107 -7.01 11.76 20.57
C TYR A 107 -6.54 10.91 19.40
N TYR A 108 -5.59 11.36 18.56
CA TYR A 108 -5.28 10.66 17.31
C TYR A 108 -4.90 9.18 17.52
N PHE A 109 -3.99 8.90 18.44
CA PHE A 109 -3.60 7.52 18.73
C PHE A 109 -4.56 6.80 19.70
N ARG A 110 -5.27 7.55 20.55
CA ARG A 110 -5.95 7.03 21.75
C ARG A 110 -7.45 6.82 21.56
N TYR A 111 -8.09 7.61 20.71
CA TYR A 111 -9.54 7.60 20.54
C TYR A 111 -9.97 6.52 19.55
N PRO A 112 -10.98 5.68 19.87
CA PRO A 112 -11.42 4.60 18.99
C PRO A 112 -11.78 5.00 17.56
N GLY A 113 -12.25 6.23 17.34
CA GLY A 113 -12.58 6.74 16.00
C GLY A 113 -11.40 6.81 15.04
N PHE A 114 -10.15 6.85 15.56
CA PHE A 114 -8.93 6.90 14.75
C PHE A 114 -8.23 5.54 14.61
N ARG A 115 -8.85 4.44 15.03
CA ARG A 115 -8.23 3.09 15.00
C ARG A 115 -7.73 2.69 13.62
N TYR A 116 -8.46 3.04 12.58
CA TYR A 116 -8.13 2.72 11.18
C TYR A 116 -7.62 3.94 10.39
N TYR A 117 -7.01 4.88 11.09
CA TYR A 117 -6.22 5.94 10.47
C TYR A 117 -4.74 5.51 10.52
N PRO A 118 -3.91 5.99 9.58
CA PRO A 118 -2.51 5.60 9.51
C PRO A 118 -1.79 5.96 10.81
N LEU A 119 -0.94 5.06 11.28
CA LEU A 119 -0.08 5.29 12.42
C LEU A 119 0.98 6.33 12.06
N VAL A 120 1.05 7.38 12.87
CA VAL A 120 2.06 8.45 12.75
C VAL A 120 2.69 8.73 14.11
N GLY A 121 3.70 9.60 14.15
CA GLY A 121 4.44 9.85 15.38
C GLY A 121 5.34 8.68 15.79
N VAL A 122 5.75 7.85 14.83
CA VAL A 122 6.67 6.73 15.08
C VAL A 122 8.06 7.02 14.52
N SER A 123 9.09 6.59 15.25
CA SER A 123 10.46 6.63 14.76
C SER A 123 10.76 5.47 13.81
N TYR A 124 11.85 5.59 13.06
CA TYR A 124 12.38 4.50 12.23
C TYR A 124 12.62 3.23 13.08
N GLU A 125 13.22 3.39 14.26
CA GLU A 125 13.52 2.29 15.18
C GLU A 125 12.24 1.60 15.68
N GLN A 126 11.19 2.36 16.00
CA GLN A 126 9.90 1.82 16.41
C GLN A 126 9.21 1.04 15.28
N ALA A 127 9.34 1.52 14.03
CA ALA A 127 8.81 0.84 12.86
C ALA A 127 9.56 -0.48 12.58
N VAL A 128 10.90 -0.47 12.67
CA VAL A 128 11.72 -1.68 12.55
C VAL A 128 11.41 -2.69 13.66
N ALA A 129 11.24 -2.23 14.90
CA ALA A 129 10.86 -3.09 16.03
C ALA A 129 9.49 -3.74 15.80
N TYR A 130 8.52 -2.99 15.27
CA TYR A 130 7.21 -3.52 14.89
C TYR A 130 7.32 -4.61 13.81
N CYS A 131 8.10 -4.38 12.76
CA CYS A 131 8.31 -5.37 11.69
C CYS A 131 8.88 -6.69 12.23
N ARG A 132 9.88 -6.60 13.13
CA ARG A 132 10.46 -7.79 13.78
C ARG A 132 9.44 -8.52 14.64
N TRP A 133 8.67 -7.79 15.45
CA TRP A 133 7.61 -8.39 16.25
C TRP A 133 6.56 -9.09 15.39
N ARG A 134 6.10 -8.44 14.31
CA ARG A 134 5.11 -9.03 13.40
C ARG A 134 5.62 -10.30 12.74
N SER A 135 6.90 -10.34 12.37
CA SER A 135 7.55 -11.56 11.88
C SER A 135 7.41 -12.70 12.89
N ASN A 136 7.73 -12.46 14.15
CA ASN A 136 7.62 -13.47 15.20
C ASN A 136 6.17 -13.94 15.40
N MET A 137 5.22 -13.00 15.47
CA MET A 137 3.81 -13.31 15.70
C MET A 137 3.19 -14.11 14.55
N VAL A 138 3.47 -13.73 13.29
CA VAL A 138 2.95 -14.43 12.12
C VAL A 138 3.57 -15.83 12.00
N ASN A 139 4.88 -15.96 12.25
CA ASN A 139 5.57 -17.24 12.16
C ASN A 139 5.17 -18.22 13.27
N ALA A 140 4.97 -17.73 14.50
CA ALA A 140 4.59 -18.56 15.65
C ALA A 140 3.07 -18.79 15.76
N GLY A 141 2.26 -17.87 15.26
CA GLY A 141 0.80 -17.93 15.31
C GLY A 141 0.18 -18.38 13.99
N TYR A 142 0.14 -17.49 13.00
CA TYR A 142 -0.59 -17.70 11.76
C TYR A 142 -0.13 -18.96 11.01
N PHE A 143 1.16 -19.11 10.73
CA PHE A 143 1.68 -20.25 9.98
C PHE A 143 1.65 -21.59 10.74
N GLN A 144 1.52 -21.56 12.07
CA GLN A 144 1.33 -22.77 12.89
C GLN A 144 -0.14 -23.11 13.14
N SER A 145 -1.07 -22.22 12.76
CA SER A 145 -2.49 -22.40 13.07
C SER A 145 -3.12 -23.59 12.33
N ALA A 146 -4.09 -24.24 12.96
CA ALA A 146 -4.86 -25.31 12.33
C ALA A 146 -5.61 -24.83 11.07
N GLU A 147 -6.04 -23.56 11.06
CA GLU A 147 -6.67 -22.95 9.89
C GLU A 147 -5.70 -22.87 8.71
N PHE A 148 -4.47 -22.42 8.94
CA PHE A 148 -3.44 -22.37 7.91
C PHE A 148 -3.12 -23.76 7.36
N GLN A 149 -2.93 -24.76 8.25
CA GLN A 149 -2.64 -26.14 7.84
C GLN A 149 -3.79 -26.79 7.07
N ARG A 150 -5.04 -26.37 7.32
CA ARG A 150 -6.21 -26.78 6.54
C ARG A 150 -6.29 -26.08 5.19
N LYS A 151 -5.89 -24.81 5.11
CA LYS A 151 -5.89 -24.01 3.88
C LYS A 151 -4.78 -24.44 2.90
N TYR A 152 -3.62 -24.85 3.42
CA TYR A 152 -2.44 -25.21 2.64
C TYR A 152 -1.91 -26.63 2.99
N PRO A 153 -2.69 -27.71 2.72
CA PRO A 153 -2.30 -29.07 3.05
C PRO A 153 -1.02 -29.55 2.33
N GLU A 154 -0.72 -29.00 1.15
CA GLU A 154 0.49 -29.27 0.38
C GLU A 154 1.78 -28.77 1.07
N LEU A 155 1.65 -27.84 2.02
CA LEU A 155 2.78 -27.24 2.74
C LEU A 155 3.13 -27.97 4.04
N ARG A 156 2.48 -29.09 4.37
CA ARG A 156 2.69 -29.83 5.63
C ARG A 156 4.15 -30.23 5.88
N ASN A 157 4.89 -30.55 4.81
CA ASN A 157 6.29 -30.96 4.85
C ASN A 157 7.27 -29.76 4.85
N PHE A 158 6.77 -28.54 4.89
CA PHE A 158 7.56 -27.32 4.87
C PHE A 158 7.28 -26.47 6.12
N THR A 159 8.31 -25.78 6.56
CA THR A 159 8.20 -24.64 7.48
C THR A 159 8.10 -23.39 6.63
N VAL A 160 6.95 -22.71 6.70
CA VAL A 160 6.72 -21.42 6.06
C VAL A 160 7.17 -20.32 7.01
N LEU A 161 7.97 -19.38 6.50
CA LEU A 161 8.48 -18.24 7.25
C LEU A 161 8.24 -16.96 6.47
N ALA A 162 7.76 -15.93 7.17
CA ALA A 162 7.66 -14.56 6.69
C ALA A 162 8.63 -13.68 7.48
N GLU A 163 9.41 -12.88 6.76
CA GLU A 163 10.25 -11.83 7.32
C GLU A 163 9.68 -10.48 6.93
N TYR A 164 9.05 -9.80 7.90
CA TYR A 164 8.55 -8.45 7.75
C TYR A 164 9.65 -7.43 8.00
N ARG A 165 9.71 -6.41 7.15
CA ARG A 165 10.63 -5.27 7.25
C ARG A 165 10.06 -4.06 6.54
N LEU A 166 10.73 -2.91 6.68
CA LEU A 166 10.46 -1.75 5.83
C LEU A 166 10.86 -2.04 4.38
N PRO A 167 10.12 -1.51 3.39
CA PRO A 167 10.45 -1.68 1.98
C PRO A 167 11.74 -0.92 1.63
N THR A 168 12.58 -1.49 0.78
CA THR A 168 13.55 -0.69 0.04
C THR A 168 12.81 0.28 -0.89
N GLU A 169 13.46 1.36 -1.31
CA GLU A 169 12.85 2.27 -2.28
C GLU A 169 12.44 1.57 -3.57
N ALA A 170 13.28 0.65 -4.07
CA ALA A 170 13.00 -0.10 -5.29
C ALA A 170 11.77 -1.00 -5.14
N GLU A 171 11.62 -1.70 -4.00
CA GLU A 171 10.42 -2.52 -3.74
C GLU A 171 9.17 -1.66 -3.59
N TRP A 172 9.30 -0.50 -2.95
CA TRP A 172 8.20 0.46 -2.83
C TRP A 172 7.77 0.96 -4.21
N GLU A 173 8.71 1.37 -5.06
CA GLU A 173 8.45 1.83 -6.43
C GLU A 173 7.85 0.73 -7.30
N GLN A 174 8.36 -0.50 -7.20
CA GLN A 174 7.82 -1.65 -7.92
C GLN A 174 6.36 -1.92 -7.53
N ALA A 175 6.07 -1.92 -6.23
CA ALA A 175 4.72 -2.14 -5.72
C ALA A 175 3.78 -1.02 -6.17
N ALA A 176 4.20 0.24 -6.02
CA ALA A 176 3.45 1.40 -6.47
C ALA A 176 3.18 1.38 -7.99
N ALA A 177 4.19 1.06 -8.81
CA ALA A 177 4.05 1.03 -10.26
C ALA A 177 3.01 0.00 -10.74
N GLY A 178 2.78 -1.07 -9.98
CA GLY A 178 1.72 -2.03 -10.26
C GLY A 178 1.87 -2.77 -11.60
N GLY A 179 3.10 -2.92 -12.11
CA GLY A 179 3.37 -3.50 -13.43
C GLY A 179 3.18 -2.54 -14.62
N LEU A 180 2.86 -1.26 -14.37
CA LEU A 180 2.85 -0.21 -15.38
C LEU A 180 4.23 0.44 -15.52
N PRO A 181 4.58 1.01 -16.69
CA PRO A 181 5.77 1.84 -16.81
C PRO A 181 5.74 2.97 -15.78
N ILE A 182 6.85 3.18 -15.07
CA ILE A 182 7.00 4.28 -14.11
C ILE A 182 6.94 5.60 -14.90
N GLY A 183 5.75 6.21 -14.94
CA GLY A 183 5.47 7.49 -15.59
C GLY A 183 4.80 7.36 -16.97
N THR A 184 3.53 7.80 -17.04
CA THR A 184 3.02 8.80 -18.01
C THR A 184 1.55 9.15 -17.70
N GLU A 185 1.29 10.46 -17.57
CA GLU A 185 0.05 11.28 -17.68
C GLU A 185 -1.30 10.83 -17.04
N PRO A 186 -2.17 11.76 -16.58
CA PRO A 186 -2.04 13.23 -16.53
C PRO A 186 -1.49 13.79 -15.20
N LEU A 187 -1.35 12.96 -14.17
CA LEU A 187 -0.72 13.36 -12.89
C LEU A 187 0.61 12.62 -12.64
N GLN A 188 0.97 11.67 -13.50
CA GLN A 188 2.15 10.80 -13.34
C GLN A 188 2.18 10.04 -11.98
N LEU A 189 1.01 9.91 -11.36
CA LEU A 189 0.75 9.12 -10.15
C LEU A 189 -0.02 7.85 -10.50
N VAL A 190 0.03 6.87 -9.61
CA VAL A 190 -0.56 5.54 -9.82
C VAL A 190 -2.09 5.63 -9.83
N PRO A 191 -2.77 5.36 -10.96
CA PRO A 191 -4.22 5.50 -11.01
C PRO A 191 -4.93 4.45 -10.16
N PRO A 192 -6.10 4.78 -9.57
CA PRO A 192 -6.94 3.79 -8.92
C PRO A 192 -7.46 2.76 -9.93
N SER A 193 -7.72 1.54 -9.46
CA SER A 193 -8.23 0.40 -10.22
C SER A 193 -9.58 0.66 -10.90
N SER A 194 -10.42 1.50 -10.29
CA SER A 194 -11.75 1.83 -10.81
C SER A 194 -11.79 3.22 -11.43
N LYS A 195 -12.25 3.29 -12.70
CA LYS A 195 -12.62 4.56 -13.35
C LYS A 195 -13.85 5.22 -12.71
N SER A 196 -14.63 4.49 -11.89
CA SER A 196 -15.86 5.00 -11.27
C SER A 196 -15.63 6.06 -10.20
N SER A 197 -14.39 6.22 -9.71
CA SER A 197 -14.01 7.25 -8.73
C SER A 197 -13.90 8.65 -9.32
N PHE A 198 -13.74 8.77 -10.64
CA PHE A 198 -13.67 10.04 -11.35
C PHE A 198 -15.03 10.47 -11.89
N LYS A 199 -16.06 10.47 -11.05
CA LYS A 199 -17.36 11.07 -11.42
C LYS A 199 -17.31 12.58 -11.23
N PRO A 200 -17.84 13.36 -12.18
CA PRO A 200 -17.87 14.81 -12.04
C PRO A 200 -18.79 15.21 -10.88
N LEU A 201 -18.33 16.15 -10.07
CA LEU A 201 -19.12 16.71 -8.98
C LEU A 201 -20.27 17.54 -9.53
N GLN A 202 -21.45 17.40 -8.91
CA GLN A 202 -22.60 18.24 -9.24
C GLN A 202 -22.44 19.60 -8.56
N LEU A 203 -21.84 20.58 -9.25
CA LEU A 203 -21.52 21.90 -8.69
C LEU A 203 -22.70 22.58 -7.97
N ARG A 204 -23.94 22.40 -8.46
CA ARG A 204 -25.16 22.89 -7.80
C ARG A 204 -25.39 22.37 -6.37
N LYS A 205 -24.85 21.19 -6.05
CA LYS A 205 -24.93 20.56 -4.71
C LYS A 205 -23.72 20.91 -3.84
N GLU A 206 -22.64 21.36 -4.45
CA GLU A 206 -21.35 21.66 -3.81
C GLU A 206 -21.18 23.17 -3.62
N LYS A 207 -22.06 23.82 -2.85
CA LYS A 207 -22.06 25.28 -2.67
C LYS A 207 -20.72 25.83 -2.19
N ALA A 208 -20.01 25.07 -1.36
CA ALA A 208 -18.68 25.39 -0.86
C ALA A 208 -17.61 25.48 -1.97
N LEU A 209 -17.80 24.75 -3.09
CA LEU A 209 -16.87 24.75 -4.21
C LEU A 209 -17.02 26.02 -5.08
N ASP A 210 -18.20 26.65 -5.08
CA ASP A 210 -18.46 27.87 -5.86
C ASP A 210 -17.53 29.04 -5.47
N SER A 211 -17.27 29.18 -4.16
CA SER A 211 -16.34 30.18 -3.64
C SER A 211 -14.92 29.93 -4.14
N CYS A 212 -14.46 28.68 -4.10
CA CYS A 212 -13.13 28.29 -4.57
C CYS A 212 -12.98 28.48 -6.09
N LEU A 213 -13.98 28.08 -6.88
CA LEU A 213 -13.96 28.26 -8.33
C LEU A 213 -13.92 29.74 -8.71
N THR A 214 -14.67 30.58 -7.99
CA THR A 214 -14.66 32.03 -8.20
C THR A 214 -13.29 32.63 -7.87
N ALA A 215 -12.71 32.29 -6.72
CA ALA A 215 -11.40 32.78 -6.29
C ALA A 215 -10.26 32.38 -7.24
N LEU A 216 -10.33 31.17 -7.81
CA LEU A 216 -9.33 30.63 -8.74
C LEU A 216 -9.60 30.99 -10.21
N VAL A 217 -10.63 31.80 -10.49
CA VAL A 217 -11.04 32.19 -11.86
C VAL A 217 -11.29 30.95 -12.76
N LEU A 218 -11.83 29.88 -12.17
CA LEU A 218 -12.17 28.65 -12.88
C LEU A 218 -13.62 28.70 -13.38
N PRO A 219 -13.90 28.32 -14.64
CA PRO A 219 -15.24 28.44 -15.21
C PRO A 219 -16.23 27.46 -14.55
N LYS A 220 -17.35 27.99 -14.06
CA LYS A 220 -18.42 27.26 -13.33
C LYS A 220 -19.19 26.24 -14.18
N GLY A 221 -18.98 26.19 -15.49
CA GLY A 221 -19.67 25.29 -16.43
C GLY A 221 -18.90 24.02 -16.82
N LYS A 222 -17.75 23.74 -16.18
CA LYS A 222 -16.89 22.59 -16.50
C LYS A 222 -16.91 21.56 -15.37
N ALA A 223 -16.65 20.29 -15.69
CA ALA A 223 -16.58 19.26 -14.67
C ALA A 223 -15.38 19.47 -13.72
N VAL A 224 -15.64 19.24 -12.45
CA VAL A 224 -14.63 19.17 -11.39
C VAL A 224 -14.69 17.78 -10.80
N PHE A 225 -13.53 17.17 -10.57
CA PHE A 225 -13.41 15.85 -9.97
C PHE A 225 -12.68 15.95 -8.64
N ARG A 226 -13.07 15.15 -7.66
CA ARG A 226 -12.26 14.94 -6.45
C ARG A 226 -11.03 14.12 -6.81
N LEU A 227 -9.87 14.49 -6.28
CA LEU A 227 -8.67 13.68 -6.43
C LEU A 227 -8.86 12.37 -5.64
N PRO A 228 -8.47 11.21 -6.19
CA PRO A 228 -8.57 9.91 -5.51
C PRO A 228 -7.37 9.67 -4.56
N TYR A 229 -6.80 10.74 -4.02
CA TYR A 229 -5.65 10.72 -3.14
C TYR A 229 -5.86 11.76 -2.05
N THR A 230 -5.35 11.49 -0.85
CA THR A 230 -5.32 12.48 0.24
C THR A 230 -4.01 13.26 0.11
N LEU A 231 -4.06 14.40 -0.60
CA LEU A 231 -2.93 15.31 -0.84
C LEU A 231 -3.33 16.74 -0.46
N LEU A 232 -2.40 17.69 -0.63
CA LEU A 232 -2.69 19.10 -0.40
C LEU A 232 -3.82 19.60 -1.31
N GLU A 233 -3.75 19.32 -2.61
CA GLU A 233 -4.86 19.55 -3.54
C GLU A 233 -5.95 18.49 -3.37
N ASN A 234 -7.21 18.92 -3.42
CA ASN A 234 -8.37 18.04 -3.25
C ASN A 234 -9.19 17.86 -4.54
N PHE A 235 -9.01 18.72 -5.54
CA PHE A 235 -9.79 18.69 -6.78
C PHE A 235 -8.92 18.84 -8.03
N ILE A 236 -9.44 18.38 -9.17
CA ILE A 236 -8.88 18.59 -10.51
C ILE A 236 -9.96 19.09 -11.47
N SER A 237 -9.61 20.09 -12.29
CA SER A 237 -10.51 20.64 -13.31
C SER A 237 -10.37 19.90 -14.64
N GLU A 238 -11.49 19.54 -15.27
CA GLU A 238 -11.53 18.91 -16.60
C GLU A 238 -10.88 19.78 -17.69
N LYS A 239 -11.00 21.11 -17.58
CA LYS A 239 -10.64 22.04 -18.67
C LYS A 239 -9.15 22.00 -19.02
N ASN A 240 -8.30 21.88 -18.01
CA ASN A 240 -6.85 22.02 -18.14
C ASN A 240 -6.09 20.95 -17.35
N GLY A 241 -6.80 19.98 -16.76
CA GLY A 241 -6.20 18.98 -15.88
C GLY A 241 -5.51 19.58 -14.66
N GLN A 242 -5.77 20.84 -14.30
CA GLN A 242 -5.06 21.48 -13.21
C GLN A 242 -5.65 21.03 -11.86
N PRO A 243 -4.80 20.46 -10.99
CA PRO A 243 -5.17 20.24 -9.60
C PRO A 243 -5.19 21.58 -8.85
N PHE A 244 -6.12 21.71 -7.92
CA PHE A 244 -6.27 22.88 -7.08
C PHE A 244 -6.76 22.52 -5.69
N PHE A 245 -6.40 23.37 -4.73
CA PHE A 245 -6.87 23.31 -3.36
C PHE A 245 -8.11 24.20 -3.18
N CYS A 246 -9.12 23.64 -2.52
CA CYS A 246 -10.30 24.38 -2.09
C CYS A 246 -10.44 24.31 -0.56
N ALA A 247 -10.19 25.44 0.11
CA ALA A 247 -10.20 25.54 1.57
C ALA A 247 -11.56 25.21 2.20
N ALA A 248 -12.67 25.37 1.49
CA ALA A 248 -13.97 25.01 2.02
C ALA A 248 -14.14 23.49 2.27
N TYR A 249 -13.30 22.67 1.65
CA TYR A 249 -13.20 21.21 1.88
C TYR A 249 -11.89 20.86 2.59
N ARG A 250 -11.44 21.75 3.48
CA ARG A 250 -10.22 21.60 4.28
C ARG A 250 -10.17 20.19 4.94
N GLN A 251 -9.20 19.34 4.55
CA GLN A 251 -8.79 18.11 5.26
C GLN A 251 -7.30 18.27 5.67
N PHE A 252 -7.03 18.69 6.91
CA PHE A 252 -5.65 18.96 7.42
C PHE A 252 -5.03 17.76 8.10
N PHE A 253 -5.59 16.59 7.87
CA PHE A 253 -5.18 15.40 8.55
C PHE A 253 -5.38 14.20 7.64
N THR A 254 -4.77 13.11 8.06
CA THR A 254 -4.88 11.79 7.47
C THR A 254 -6.33 11.32 7.36
N GLU A 255 -6.63 10.45 6.42
CA GLU A 255 -7.92 9.78 6.29
C GLU A 255 -7.83 8.29 6.63
N TYR A 256 -8.99 7.63 6.65
CA TYR A 256 -9.11 6.18 6.82
C TYR A 256 -8.24 5.43 5.79
N ILE A 257 -7.56 4.36 6.22
CA ILE A 257 -6.58 3.63 5.39
C ILE A 257 -7.16 2.93 4.14
N TYR A 258 -8.49 2.89 4.00
CA TYR A 258 -9.19 2.43 2.78
C TYR A 258 -10.15 3.47 2.19
N ASN A 259 -9.92 4.77 2.46
CA ASN A 259 -10.82 5.85 2.05
C ASN A 259 -10.88 6.02 0.52
N HIS A 260 -9.77 5.74 -0.18
CA HIS A 260 -9.68 5.82 -1.64
C HIS A 260 -9.68 4.43 -2.27
N PRO A 261 -10.10 4.30 -3.55
CA PRO A 261 -9.99 3.04 -4.24
C PRO A 261 -8.52 2.60 -4.36
N PRO A 262 -8.23 1.30 -4.31
CA PRO A 262 -6.86 0.84 -4.42
C PRO A 262 -6.37 0.90 -5.86
N THR A 263 -5.05 0.83 -6.04
CA THR A 263 -4.38 0.53 -7.32
C THR A 263 -4.84 -0.81 -7.92
N ALA A 264 -4.44 -1.10 -9.18
CA ALA A 264 -4.68 -2.40 -9.81
C ALA A 264 -4.16 -3.60 -8.99
N ASN A 265 -3.08 -3.40 -8.22
CA ASN A 265 -2.49 -4.42 -7.35
C ASN A 265 -3.08 -4.43 -5.94
N LYS A 266 -4.28 -3.84 -5.75
CA LYS A 266 -5.01 -3.80 -4.47
C LYS A 266 -4.29 -3.04 -3.34
N LEU A 267 -3.26 -2.26 -3.65
CA LEU A 267 -2.65 -1.33 -2.70
C LEU A 267 -3.51 -0.07 -2.52
N TYR A 268 -3.85 0.25 -1.29
CA TYR A 268 -4.53 1.46 -0.86
C TYR A 268 -3.52 2.53 -0.44
N ASN A 269 -3.84 3.79 -0.72
CA ASN A 269 -3.08 4.97 -0.30
C ASN A 269 -1.56 4.86 -0.52
N ILE A 270 -1.11 4.14 -1.55
CA ILE A 270 0.32 4.11 -1.89
C ILE A 270 0.81 5.50 -2.34
N ILE A 271 -0.11 6.40 -2.68
CA ILE A 271 0.15 7.82 -2.90
C ILE A 271 -0.74 8.64 -1.97
N GLY A 272 -0.12 9.58 -1.26
CA GLY A 272 -0.79 10.48 -0.33
C GLY A 272 -1.14 9.84 1.01
N ASN A 273 -2.06 10.47 1.73
CA ASN A 273 -2.39 10.22 3.13
C ASN A 273 -1.17 10.44 4.03
N VAL A 274 -0.28 9.47 4.19
CA VAL A 274 1.01 9.65 4.87
C VAL A 274 2.16 9.20 3.97
N ALA A 275 3.28 9.92 4.05
CA ALA A 275 4.50 9.42 3.45
C ALA A 275 4.95 8.17 4.22
N GLU A 276 5.63 7.25 3.54
CA GLU A 276 5.96 5.95 4.10
C GLU A 276 7.45 5.77 4.29
N LEU A 277 7.85 5.39 5.51
CA LEU A 277 9.23 5.02 5.83
C LEU A 277 9.74 3.93 4.88
N THR A 278 10.98 4.09 4.43
CA THR A 278 11.71 3.07 3.68
C THR A 278 12.76 2.40 4.57
N ALA A 279 13.42 1.37 4.07
CA ALA A 279 14.56 0.72 4.72
C ALA A 279 15.78 1.65 4.88
N VAL A 280 15.78 2.84 4.25
CA VAL A 280 16.80 3.86 4.45
C VAL A 280 16.27 4.90 5.44
N LYS A 281 16.84 4.90 6.65
CA LYS A 281 16.48 5.89 7.67
C LYS A 281 16.68 7.31 7.14
N GLY A 282 15.66 8.15 7.32
CA GLY A 282 15.61 9.52 6.81
C GLY A 282 15.00 9.66 5.42
N VAL A 283 14.62 8.56 4.76
CA VAL A 283 13.97 8.55 3.45
C VAL A 283 12.58 7.93 3.53
N ALA A 284 11.59 8.67 3.04
CA ALA A 284 10.21 8.24 2.86
C ALA A 284 9.75 8.42 1.41
N LYS A 285 8.64 7.76 1.03
CA LYS A 285 8.05 7.85 -0.31
C LYS A 285 6.52 8.03 -0.27
N GLY A 286 5.92 8.35 -1.42
CA GLY A 286 4.46 8.40 -1.62
C GLY A 286 3.80 9.76 -1.38
N GLY A 287 4.47 10.69 -0.71
CA GLY A 287 3.85 11.96 -0.30
C GLY A 287 2.78 11.77 0.77
N SER A 288 2.23 12.87 1.27
CA SER A 288 1.25 12.88 2.36
C SER A 288 0.13 13.88 2.09
N PHE A 289 -0.82 14.01 3.02
CA PHE A 289 -1.82 15.08 3.02
C PHE A 289 -1.22 16.50 2.98
N ARG A 290 0.08 16.66 3.28
CA ARG A 290 0.82 17.94 3.17
C ARG A 290 1.53 18.12 1.83
N SER A 291 1.61 17.09 1.00
CA SER A 291 2.36 17.11 -0.25
C SER A 291 1.50 17.61 -1.39
N SER A 292 2.03 18.56 -2.17
CA SER A 292 1.40 18.96 -3.43
C SER A 292 1.57 17.86 -4.46
N VAL A 293 0.49 17.56 -5.19
CA VAL A 293 0.49 16.65 -6.33
C VAL A 293 1.53 17.03 -7.39
N ARG A 294 1.91 18.31 -7.48
CA ARG A 294 2.90 18.82 -8.44
C ARG A 294 4.35 18.51 -8.05
N GLN A 295 4.57 18.10 -6.80
CA GLN A 295 5.90 17.88 -6.23
C GLN A 295 6.19 16.39 -5.98
N ILE A 296 5.21 15.52 -6.23
CA ILE A 296 5.33 14.09 -5.99
C ILE A 296 5.26 13.29 -7.29
N THR A 297 6.04 12.23 -7.30
CA THR A 297 6.07 11.16 -8.31
C THR A 297 6.32 9.86 -7.56
N VAL A 298 6.14 8.71 -8.21
CA VAL A 298 6.52 7.41 -7.64
C VAL A 298 7.99 7.38 -7.17
N ARG A 299 8.87 8.13 -7.84
CA ARG A 299 10.30 8.20 -7.49
C ARG A 299 10.64 9.24 -6.44
N SER A 300 9.78 10.23 -6.23
CA SER A 300 10.05 11.34 -5.31
C SER A 300 10.34 10.85 -3.90
N ARG A 301 11.39 11.40 -3.29
CA ARG A 301 11.75 11.15 -1.89
C ARG A 301 11.21 12.27 -1.01
N GLN A 302 10.76 11.91 0.18
CA GLN A 302 10.49 12.84 1.27
C GLN A 302 11.53 12.59 2.36
N LEU A 303 12.30 13.62 2.71
CA LEU A 303 13.31 13.52 3.77
C LEU A 303 12.70 13.88 5.12
N TYR A 304 13.13 13.18 6.17
CA TYR A 304 12.62 13.42 7.52
C TYR A 304 13.72 13.31 8.59
N GLN A 305 13.52 14.01 9.70
CA GLN A 305 14.39 13.95 10.88
C GLN A 305 13.54 13.58 12.10
N GLY A 306 13.32 12.28 12.29
CA GLY A 306 12.49 11.75 13.38
C GLY A 306 10.99 11.62 13.09
N PRO A 307 10.17 11.35 14.12
CA PRO A 307 8.72 11.20 13.99
C PRO A 307 8.05 12.44 13.40
N GLN A 308 7.00 12.26 12.59
CA GLN A 308 6.22 13.33 11.99
C GLN A 308 4.72 12.97 11.97
N SER A 309 3.84 13.97 11.88
CA SER A 309 2.38 13.78 11.74
C SER A 309 1.96 13.33 10.34
N TRP A 310 2.82 13.56 9.34
CA TRP A 310 2.60 13.21 7.95
C TRP A 310 3.36 11.95 7.51
N LEU A 311 4.05 11.28 8.44
CA LEU A 311 4.92 10.14 8.19
C LEU A 311 4.40 8.89 8.93
N GLY A 312 4.08 7.86 8.16
CA GLY A 312 3.75 6.53 8.63
C GLY A 312 4.61 5.48 7.93
N PHE A 313 4.14 4.24 7.87
CA PHE A 313 4.81 3.18 7.13
C PHE A 313 3.87 2.01 6.84
N ARG A 314 4.31 1.14 5.95
CA ARG A 314 3.76 -0.19 5.73
C ARG A 314 4.90 -1.20 5.69
N CYS A 315 4.62 -2.47 5.93
CA CYS A 315 5.64 -3.52 5.85
C CYS A 315 5.67 -4.16 4.46
N VAL A 316 6.85 -4.67 4.10
CA VAL A 316 6.97 -5.77 3.13
C VAL A 316 7.31 -7.05 3.86
N ALA A 317 6.90 -8.19 3.30
CA ALA A 317 7.19 -9.51 3.82
C ALA A 317 7.86 -10.36 2.74
N THR A 318 9.04 -10.89 3.04
CA THR A 318 9.64 -11.95 2.22
C THR A 318 9.20 -13.31 2.77
N VAL A 319 8.56 -14.13 1.94
CA VAL A 319 8.09 -15.47 2.34
C VAL A 319 9.02 -16.54 1.79
N ARG A 320 9.35 -17.53 2.61
CA ARG A 320 10.14 -18.69 2.19
C ARG A 320 9.63 -19.98 2.79
N MET A 321 9.89 -21.08 2.09
CA MET A 321 9.61 -22.43 2.55
C MET A 321 10.92 -23.16 2.80
N VAL A 322 11.05 -23.77 3.96
CA VAL A 322 12.17 -24.63 4.31
C VAL A 322 11.64 -26.05 4.48
N PRO A 323 12.17 -27.07 3.79
CA PRO A 323 11.78 -28.45 4.05
C PRO A 323 11.95 -28.75 5.55
N LYS A 324 10.92 -29.33 6.17
CA LYS A 324 11.08 -29.94 7.49
C LYS A 324 11.99 -31.14 7.25
N THR A 325 13.30 -30.96 7.46
CA THR A 325 14.21 -32.10 7.50
C THR A 325 13.59 -33.11 8.45
N ALA A 326 13.34 -34.32 7.96
CA ALA A 326 12.90 -35.40 8.81
C ALA A 326 13.92 -35.48 9.95
N ALA A 327 13.53 -35.04 11.14
CA ALA A 327 14.27 -35.33 12.35
C ALA A 327 14.33 -36.86 12.40
N ARG A 328 15.50 -37.40 12.07
CA ARG A 328 15.83 -38.79 12.34
C ARG A 328 16.19 -38.90 13.80
#